data_AF-A0A1C6NQY3-F1
#
_entry.id   AF-A0A1C6NQY3-F1
#
_cell.length_a   1.000
_cell.length_b   1.000
_cell.length_c   1.000
_cell.angle_alpha   90.00
_cell.angle_beta   90.00
_cell.angle_gamma   90.00
#
_symmetry.space_group_name_H-M   'P 1'
#
loop_
_entity.id
_entity.type
_entity.pdbx_description
1 polymer ?
#
loop_
_entity_poly.entity_id
_entity_poly.type
_entity_poly.pdbx_seq_one_letter_code
_entity_poly.pdbx_strand_id
1 'polypeptide(L)' 'MKHTESRQDAGKRCRALASPQEISDYLGIPVRTLYQWKYRGTGPKVHKVGKHLRYRWTEVDAWLQTQSLDLVA' A
#
# COMPACT_ATOMS: atom_id res chain seq x y z
N MET A 1 20.29 -0.78 -19.62
CA MET A 1 19.21 -0.03 -18.94
C MET A 1 18.74 -0.87 -17.77
N LYS A 2 19.04 -0.43 -16.54
CA LYS A 2 18.87 -1.20 -15.31
C LYS A 2 17.54 -0.80 -14.68
N HIS A 3 16.46 -1.44 -15.11
CA HIS A 3 15.25 -1.49 -14.31
C HIS A 3 15.40 -2.62 -13.30
N THR A 4 15.68 -2.20 -12.08
CA THR A 4 15.77 -2.98 -10.86
C THR A 4 14.42 -3.62 -10.54
N GLU A 5 14.49 -4.89 -10.15
CA GLU A 5 13.62 -5.64 -9.23
C GLU A 5 12.10 -5.37 -9.29
N SER A 6 11.30 -6.40 -9.56
CA SER A 6 10.86 -7.26 -8.47
C SER A 6 10.49 -8.65 -8.98
N ARG A 7 11.46 -9.57 -8.93
CA ARG A 7 11.30 -11.01 -9.21
C ARG A 7 10.68 -11.78 -8.02
N GLN A 8 10.01 -11.09 -7.10
CA GLN A 8 9.50 -11.64 -5.84
C GLN A 8 7.98 -11.78 -5.84
N ASP A 9 7.42 -12.72 -6.62
CA ASP A 9 6.02 -13.18 -6.42
C ASP A 9 5.87 -14.71 -6.49
N ALA A 10 6.95 -15.47 -6.71
CA ALA A 10 6.90 -16.92 -6.90
C ALA A 10 6.72 -17.75 -5.60
N GLY A 11 6.42 -17.12 -4.45
CA GLY A 11 6.36 -17.83 -3.17
C GLY A 11 5.56 -17.20 -2.03
N LYS A 12 4.83 -16.11 -2.24
CA LYS A 12 3.95 -15.55 -1.18
C LYS A 12 2.63 -16.31 -1.16
N ARG A 13 2.61 -17.43 -0.45
CA ARG A 13 1.40 -18.19 -0.12
C ARG A 13 0.35 -17.26 0.49
N CYS A 14 -0.60 -16.85 -0.34
CA CYS A 14 -1.94 -16.34 -0.05
C CYS A 14 -2.11 -15.61 1.29
N ARG A 15 -1.28 -14.61 1.60
CA ARG A 15 -1.61 -13.69 2.69
C ARG A 15 -2.81 -12.86 2.26
N ALA A 16 -3.84 -12.79 3.10
CA ALA A 16 -5.05 -12.04 2.80
C ALA A 16 -4.71 -10.58 2.44
N LEU A 17 -5.34 -10.07 1.38
CA LEU A 17 -5.20 -8.68 0.97
C LEU A 17 -5.89 -7.78 1.98
N ALA A 18 -5.17 -6.78 2.49
CA ALA A 18 -5.71 -5.82 3.43
C ALA A 18 -6.81 -4.99 2.78
N SER A 19 -7.89 -4.83 3.52
CA SER A 19 -9.00 -3.96 3.18
C SER A 19 -8.65 -2.51 3.53
N PRO A 20 -9.33 -1.50 2.95
CA PRO A 20 -9.09 -0.10 3.29
C PRO A 20 -9.35 0.17 4.77
N GLN A 21 -10.30 -0.57 5.36
CA GLN A 21 -10.58 -0.52 6.79
C GLN A 21 -9.38 -1.02 7.62
N GLU A 22 -8.77 -2.14 7.26
CA GLU A 22 -7.60 -2.68 7.98
C GLU A 22 -6.41 -1.73 7.88
N ILE A 23 -6.20 -1.11 6.72
CA ILE A 23 -5.14 -0.11 6.54
C ILE A 23 -5.46 1.16 7.33
N SER A 24 -6.73 1.55 7.40
CA SER A 24 -7.19 2.69 8.20
C SER A 24 -6.92 2.48 9.68
N ASP A 25 -7.27 1.31 10.22
CA ASP A 25 -6.95 0.91 11.59
C ASP A 25 -5.44 0.83 11.84
N TYR A 26 -4.69 0.25 10.91
CA TYR A 26 -3.24 0.09 11.05
C TYR A 26 -2.46 1.41 11.04
N LEU A 27 -2.82 2.32 10.13
CA LEU A 27 -2.16 3.63 10.00
C LEU A 27 -2.75 4.68 10.95
N GLY A 28 -3.89 4.40 11.59
CA GLY A 28 -4.63 5.37 12.41
C GLY A 28 -5.22 6.53 11.60
N ILE A 29 -5.41 6.36 10.29
CA ILE A 29 -5.98 7.41 9.41
C ILE A 29 -7.35 6.99 8.90
N PRO A 30 -8.29 7.93 8.67
CA PRO A 30 -9.61 7.58 8.15
C PRO A 30 -9.56 6.91 6.77
N VAL A 31 -10.44 5.93 6.53
CA VAL A 31 -10.63 5.31 5.21
C VAL A 31 -10.87 6.35 4.10
N ARG A 32 -11.54 7.46 4.41
CA ARG A 32 -11.76 8.58 3.48
C ARG A 32 -10.44 9.18 2.97
N THR A 33 -9.43 9.26 3.84
CA THR A 33 -8.08 9.72 3.49
C THR A 33 -7.42 8.75 2.52
N LEU A 34 -7.59 7.44 2.70
CA LEU A 34 -7.10 6.43 1.76
C LEU A 34 -7.72 6.56 0.36
N TYR A 35 -9.01 6.87 0.29
CA TYR A 35 -9.67 7.17 -1.00
C TYR A 35 -9.16 8.47 -1.62
N GLN A 36 -8.88 9.48 -0.81
CA GLN A 36 -8.32 10.75 -1.30
C GLN A 36 -6.88 10.58 -1.81
N TRP A 37 -6.09 9.78 -1.12
CA TRP A 37 -4.74 9.35 -1.53
C TRP A 37 -4.77 8.66 -2.89
N LYS A 38 -5.69 7.72 -3.10
CA LYS A 38 -5.91 7.11 -4.42
C LYS A 38 -6.20 8.16 -5.50
N TYR A 39 -7.04 9.16 -5.21
CA TYR A 39 -7.38 10.21 -6.17
C TYR A 39 -6.19 11.13 -6.47
N ARG A 40 -5.40 11.47 -5.44
CA ARG A 40 -4.20 12.30 -5.55
C ARG A 40 -2.98 11.57 -6.11
N GLY A 41 -3.07 10.24 -6.26
CA GLY A 41 -1.92 9.40 -6.64
C GLY A 41 -0.83 9.34 -5.56
N THR A 42 -1.18 9.71 -4.32
CA THR A 42 -0.29 9.71 -3.16
C THR A 42 -0.63 8.48 -2.31
N GLY A 43 0.35 7.82 -1.69
CA GLY A 43 0.09 6.71 -0.77
C GLY A 43 0.53 5.33 -1.26
N PRO A 44 0.22 4.27 -0.50
CA PRO A 44 0.66 2.92 -0.80
C PRO A 44 -0.04 2.37 -2.05
N LYS A 45 0.65 1.46 -2.75
CA LYS A 45 0.17 0.89 -4.02
C LYS A 45 -1.16 0.16 -3.81
N VAL A 46 -2.18 0.61 -4.53
CA VAL A 46 -3.55 0.11 -4.41
C VAL A 46 -3.87 -0.86 -5.55
N HIS A 47 -4.37 -2.04 -5.20
CA HIS A 47 -4.89 -3.01 -6.16
C HIS A 47 -6.41 -2.86 -6.24
N LYS A 48 -6.91 -2.60 -7.44
CA LYS A 48 -8.36 -2.52 -7.68
C LYS A 48 -8.90 -3.92 -7.91
N VAL A 49 -9.69 -4.43 -6.96
CA VAL A 49 -10.39 -5.71 -7.07
C VAL A 49 -11.89 -5.41 -7.21
N GLY A 50 -12.34 -5.25 -8.46
CA GLY A 50 -13.71 -4.82 -8.78
C GLY A 50 -14.00 -3.40 -8.25
N LYS A 51 -14.99 -3.28 -7.35
CA LYS A 51 -15.34 -2.02 -6.68
C LYS A 51 -14.54 -1.75 -5.40
N HIS A 52 -13.78 -2.72 -4.91
CA HIS A 52 -13.07 -2.62 -3.64
C HIS A 52 -11.58 -2.34 -3.87
N LEU A 53 -11.03 -1.46 -3.03
CA LEU A 53 -9.60 -1.23 -2.95
C LEU A 53 -8.99 -2.29 -2.05
N ARG A 54 -7.91 -2.92 -2.49
CA ARG A 54 -7.17 -3.92 -1.74
C ARG A 54 -5.70 -3.53 -1.71
N TYR A 55 -5.06 -3.78 -0.57
CA TYR A 55 -3.67 -3.45 -0.35
C TYR A 55 -2.90 -4.73 -0.04
N ARG A 56 -1.70 -4.85 -0.60
CA ARG A 56 -0.74 -5.86 -0.13
C ARG A 56 0.02 -5.25 1.03
N TRP A 57 -0.01 -5.90 2.18
CA TRP A 57 0.76 -5.47 3.35
C TRP A 57 2.22 -5.13 3.00
N THR A 58 2.86 -5.97 2.18
CA THR A 58 4.26 -5.74 1.81
C THR A 58 4.49 -4.48 0.97
N GLU A 59 3.49 -4.03 0.22
CA GLU A 59 3.57 -2.74 -0.50
C GLU A 59 3.25 -1.57 0.40
N VAL A 60 2.39 -1.76 1.41
CA VAL A 60 2.14 -0.76 2.45
C VAL A 60 3.40 -0.56 3.30
N ASP A 61 4.05 -1.65 3.72
CA ASP A 61 5.34 -1.61 4.42
C ASP A 61 6.45 -0.96 3.58
N ALA A 62 6.57 -1.34 2.29
CA ALA A 62 7.56 -0.73 1.40
C ALA A 62 7.29 0.77 1.18
N TRP A 63 6.02 1.16 1.08
CA TRP A 63 5.62 2.56 1.01
C TRP A 63 5.94 3.31 2.31
N LEU A 64 5.64 2.73 3.46
CA LEU A 64 6.00 3.30 4.77
C LEU A 64 7.51 3.47 4.91
N GLN A 65 8.32 2.52 4.46
CA GLN A 65 9.79 2.67 4.43
C GLN A 65 10.25 3.80 3.51
N THR A 66 9.56 3.99 2.38
CA THR A 66 9.84 5.10 1.45
C THR A 66 9.42 6.46 2.04
N GLN A 67 8.34 6.51 2.83
CA GLN A 67 7.83 7.73 3.48
C GLN A 67 8.48 8.04 4.83
N SER A 68 9.01 7.05 5.54
CA SER A 68 9.74 7.25 6.81
C SER A 68 11.02 8.08 6.62
N LEU A 69 11.42 8.33 5.37
CA LEU A 69 12.47 9.28 4.98
C LEU A 69 11.99 10.75 4.94
N ASP A 70 10.70 11.04 5.17
CA ASP A 70 10.11 12.39 5.06
C ASP A 70 9.78 13.04 6.43
N LEU A 71 9.94 12.32 7.55
CA LEU A 71 9.65 12.80 8.91
C LEU A 71 10.90 12.95 9.80
N VAL A 72 12.02 13.37 9.20
CA VAL A 72 13.12 14.01 9.93
C VAL A 72 13.60 15.18 9.08
N ALA A 73 12.94 16.33 9.23
CA ALA A 73 13.42 17.64 8.78
C ALA A 73 13.24 18.63 9.94
#